data_AF-A0A935CDA4-F1
#
_entry.id   AF-A0A935CDA4-F1
#
_cell.length_a   1.000
_cell.length_b   1.000
_cell.length_c   1.000
_cell.angle_alpha   90.00
_cell.angle_beta   90.00
_cell.angle_gamma   90.00
#
_symmetry.space_group_name_H-M   'P 1'
#
loop_
_entity.id
_entity.type
_entity.pdbx_description
1 polymer ?
#
loop_
_entity_poly.entity_id
_entity_poly.type
_entity_poly.pdbx_seq_one_letter_code
_entity_poly.pdbx_strand_id
1 'polypeptide(L)'
;MMLFTKSITIFTIAAAILFTACNEKEDVGVRPSVLSTDPISEASGIAINHIITATFSEEMDGSTNTKFSLRQGTVEVNGTTAYNNLTASFTPENELLPNTLYTAVINQSATSLTGSSMWEDYTWDFTTGELPDNTAPTITLSDPENDAINVELNTTIVFTFSEPMDQSTFNASTFEVKQGESVIAGEITTDATTATFTPWENLEGNMTYTATISTGVKDTAGNALLADKIISFTTAEAPDTSVPRVNATEPMDNATEVVRNKTISVTFNEEMDIETINNSSFTLEQGNNSISGTVTYNNEIAIFTPDALLEAGLTYTASISTDAKDLAGNALAANTEWSFTTVETSSVLATVDLGSSANYVILAKSTITNVPTSAITGDLGLSPAATSLITGFDLVDATGYATSTQVAGYKVYAADMASPTPTNLTVAVEDMMLAYTDAAGRPTPDFLELATGSIGGLTLSPGLYKWTTTVTISDDVVINGGADDIWIFQISGDLSMSSAKNITLTGGAQAKNIFWQVAGSATIGTNSSFQGIILSMNDAIFQTEATLFGRALAQKAVILDKNIVTKPE
;
A
#
# COMPACT_ATOMS: atom_id res chain seq x y z
N MET A 1 62.34 -27.51 -10.22
CA MET A 1 63.04 -28.44 -9.32
C MET A 1 62.34 -29.79 -9.45
N MET A 2 63.03 -30.85 -9.94
CA MET A 2 62.56 -32.26 -10.10
C MET A 2 61.22 -32.46 -10.87
N LEU A 3 61.11 -33.03 -12.08
CA LEU A 3 61.93 -33.94 -12.90
C LEU A 3 61.86 -35.44 -12.49
N PHE A 4 60.98 -36.19 -13.17
CA PHE A 4 60.96 -37.64 -13.51
C PHE A 4 59.70 -37.85 -14.39
N THR A 5 59.66 -38.24 -15.66
CA THR A 5 60.56 -38.96 -16.60
C THR A 5 60.61 -40.47 -16.44
N LYS A 6 59.88 -41.19 -17.32
CA LYS A 6 60.38 -42.42 -17.98
C LYS A 6 59.57 -42.74 -19.25
N SER A 7 60.29 -42.96 -20.36
CA SER A 7 59.76 -43.35 -21.67
C SER A 7 59.90 -44.86 -21.90
N ILE A 8 58.98 -45.46 -22.66
CA ILE A 8 59.20 -46.69 -23.45
C ILE A 8 58.45 -46.48 -24.78
N THR A 9 59.13 -45.94 -25.80
CA THR A 9 59.66 -46.68 -26.97
C THR A 9 58.60 -47.08 -28.00
N ILE A 10 58.37 -46.19 -28.96
CA ILE A 10 57.67 -46.49 -30.23
C ILE A 10 58.67 -47.15 -31.18
N PHE A 11 58.32 -48.30 -31.76
CA PHE A 11 59.04 -48.88 -32.89
C PHE A 11 58.39 -48.41 -34.20
N THR A 12 59.13 -47.62 -34.98
CA THR A 12 58.74 -47.24 -36.35
C THR A 12 59.30 -48.23 -37.36
N ILE A 13 58.44 -48.75 -38.23
CA ILE A 13 58.82 -49.37 -39.52
C ILE A 13 58.05 -48.62 -40.61
N ALA A 14 58.71 -48.31 -41.73
CA ALA A 14 58.21 -47.42 -42.78
C ALA A 14 58.38 -48.03 -44.20
N ALA A 15 57.77 -47.39 -45.21
CA ALA A 15 57.72 -47.74 -46.65
C ALA A 15 56.80 -48.94 -46.99
N ALA A 16 56.12 -49.13 -48.14
CA ALA A 16 55.93 -48.41 -49.42
C ALA A 16 54.82 -49.19 -50.25
N ILE A 17 54.15 -48.74 -51.33
CA ILE A 17 54.14 -47.50 -52.14
C ILE A 17 52.83 -47.40 -53.02
N LEU A 18 52.39 -46.17 -53.36
CA LEU A 18 51.49 -45.70 -54.46
C LEU A 18 50.22 -46.46 -54.95
N PHE A 19 49.12 -45.69 -55.02
CA PHE A 19 48.00 -45.65 -56.01
C PHE A 19 47.40 -46.94 -56.62
N THR A 20 46.09 -47.14 -56.37
CA THR A 20 45.08 -46.99 -57.45
C THR A 20 43.80 -46.37 -56.89
N ALA A 21 43.05 -45.65 -57.72
CA ALA A 21 41.85 -44.92 -57.27
C ALA A 21 40.61 -45.83 -57.14
N CYS A 22 39.81 -45.59 -56.11
CA CYS A 22 38.36 -45.61 -56.23
C CYS A 22 37.81 -44.37 -55.54
N ASN A 23 37.04 -43.56 -56.26
CA ASN A 23 36.31 -42.44 -55.67
C ASN A 23 35.07 -43.02 -54.99
N GLU A 24 35.09 -43.10 -53.66
CA GLU A 24 33.87 -42.85 -52.89
C GLU A 24 34.13 -41.63 -52.03
N LYS A 25 33.22 -40.65 -52.12
CA LYS A 25 33.10 -39.65 -51.07
C LYS A 25 32.59 -40.43 -49.86
N GLU A 26 33.43 -40.68 -48.87
CA GLU A 26 32.89 -40.84 -47.53
C GLU A 26 32.26 -39.50 -47.17
N ASP A 27 30.92 -39.49 -47.21
CA ASP A 27 30.15 -38.40 -46.65
C ASP A 27 30.50 -38.34 -45.17
N VAL A 28 30.86 -37.15 -44.66
CA VAL A 28 31.26 -36.99 -43.24
C VAL A 28 30.00 -36.87 -42.37
N GLY A 29 29.01 -37.71 -42.68
CA GLY A 29 27.82 -37.90 -41.88
C GLY A 29 28.20 -38.52 -40.54
N VAL A 30 27.46 -38.11 -39.51
CA VAL A 30 27.44 -38.87 -38.26
C VAL A 30 26.98 -40.29 -38.61
N ARG A 31 27.62 -41.29 -38.01
CA ARG A 31 27.22 -42.69 -38.13
C ARG A 31 26.52 -43.11 -36.85
N PRO A 32 25.49 -43.97 -36.94
CA PRO A 32 24.81 -44.47 -35.76
C PRO A 32 25.77 -45.28 -34.87
N SER A 33 25.67 -45.01 -33.56
CA SER A 33 26.40 -45.69 -32.50
C SER A 33 25.45 -45.96 -31.34
N VAL A 34 25.64 -47.07 -30.61
CA VAL A 34 24.85 -47.37 -29.42
C VAL A 34 25.41 -46.55 -28.25
N LEU A 35 24.55 -45.76 -27.62
CA LEU A 35 24.85 -44.93 -26.46
C LEU A 35 24.62 -45.67 -25.13
N SER A 36 23.58 -46.50 -25.07
CA SER A 36 23.20 -47.29 -23.90
C SER A 36 22.43 -48.54 -24.31
N THR A 37 22.41 -49.54 -23.41
CA THR A 37 21.61 -50.76 -23.55
C THR A 37 20.92 -51.08 -22.23
N ASP A 38 19.76 -51.71 -22.31
CA ASP A 38 19.10 -52.35 -21.17
C ASP A 38 18.66 -53.77 -21.57
N PRO A 39 19.16 -54.85 -20.94
CA PRO A 39 20.14 -54.84 -19.85
C PRO A 39 21.48 -54.23 -20.26
N ILE A 40 22.16 -53.59 -19.31
CA ILE A 40 23.55 -53.17 -19.48
C ILE A 40 24.46 -54.40 -19.67
N SER A 41 25.60 -54.22 -20.35
CA SER A 41 26.58 -55.31 -20.52
C SER A 41 27.00 -55.91 -19.17
N GLU A 42 27.10 -57.24 -19.13
CA GLU A 42 27.40 -58.08 -17.96
C GLU A 42 26.33 -58.06 -16.85
N ALA A 43 25.14 -57.48 -17.07
CA ALA A 43 24.06 -57.53 -16.11
C ALA A 43 23.61 -58.98 -15.80
N SER A 44 23.17 -59.23 -14.57
CA SER A 44 22.79 -60.56 -14.08
C SER A 44 21.51 -60.52 -13.27
N GLY A 45 20.68 -61.58 -13.37
CA GLY A 45 19.40 -61.67 -12.65
C GLY A 45 18.24 -61.02 -13.39
N ILE A 46 18.40 -60.74 -14.69
CA ILE A 46 17.41 -60.09 -15.54
C ILE A 46 16.15 -60.96 -15.66
N ALA A 47 14.96 -60.37 -15.52
CA ALA A 47 13.69 -61.09 -15.62
C ALA A 47 13.58 -61.85 -16.97
N ILE A 48 13.02 -63.06 -16.96
CA ILE A 48 13.01 -63.88 -18.20
C ILE A 48 12.07 -63.32 -19.29
N ASN A 49 11.23 -62.34 -18.96
CA ASN A 49 10.36 -61.59 -19.87
C ASN A 49 10.84 -60.14 -20.13
N HIS A 50 12.04 -59.77 -19.69
CA HIS A 50 12.62 -58.44 -19.92
C HIS A 50 12.68 -58.10 -21.42
N ILE A 51 12.43 -56.84 -21.78
CA ILE A 51 12.53 -56.34 -23.15
C ILE A 51 13.92 -55.77 -23.36
N ILE A 52 14.69 -56.31 -24.31
CA ILE A 52 16.09 -55.93 -24.49
C ILE A 52 16.15 -54.71 -25.42
N THR A 53 16.74 -53.61 -24.98
CA THR A 53 16.78 -52.34 -25.72
C THR A 53 18.19 -51.83 -25.98
N ALA A 54 18.33 -51.01 -27.03
CA ALA A 54 19.53 -50.25 -27.34
C ALA A 54 19.13 -48.84 -27.82
N THR A 55 19.72 -47.81 -27.24
CA THR A 55 19.52 -46.41 -27.64
C THR A 55 20.70 -45.94 -28.48
N PHE A 56 20.40 -45.23 -29.57
CA PHE A 56 21.36 -44.83 -30.60
C PHE A 56 21.63 -43.32 -30.60
N SER A 57 22.74 -42.92 -31.21
CA SER A 57 23.12 -41.52 -31.43
C SER A 57 22.29 -40.79 -32.49
N GLU A 58 21.49 -41.51 -33.28
CA GLU A 58 20.58 -40.99 -34.31
C GLU A 58 19.46 -42.01 -34.59
N GLU A 59 18.37 -41.58 -35.24
CA GLU A 59 17.20 -42.44 -35.51
C GLU A 59 17.49 -43.53 -36.55
N MET A 60 17.09 -44.77 -36.24
CA MET A 60 17.40 -45.96 -37.05
C MET A 60 16.29 -46.31 -38.04
N ASP A 61 16.64 -46.76 -39.24
CA ASP A 61 15.68 -47.30 -40.21
C ASP A 61 15.24 -48.72 -39.83
N GLY A 62 14.15 -48.81 -39.09
CA GLY A 62 13.51 -50.08 -38.73
C GLY A 62 12.82 -50.82 -39.87
N SER A 63 12.71 -50.24 -41.08
CA SER A 63 11.92 -50.82 -42.17
C SER A 63 12.66 -51.88 -43.00
N THR A 64 13.99 -51.92 -42.93
CA THR A 64 14.85 -52.71 -43.83
C THR A 64 15.54 -53.91 -43.15
N ASN A 65 14.72 -54.88 -42.69
CA ASN A 65 15.13 -56.17 -42.12
C ASN A 65 15.89 -56.06 -40.79
N THR A 66 15.20 -56.35 -39.69
CA THR A 66 15.62 -56.14 -38.29
C THR A 66 17.05 -56.61 -37.99
N LYS A 67 17.95 -55.66 -37.75
CA LYS A 67 19.38 -55.91 -37.47
C LYS A 67 19.72 -56.11 -35.99
N PHE A 68 18.70 -56.10 -35.14
CA PHE A 68 18.77 -56.43 -33.73
C PHE A 68 18.45 -57.92 -33.58
N SER A 69 19.40 -58.69 -33.05
CA SER A 69 19.23 -60.11 -32.77
C SER A 69 19.65 -60.44 -31.34
N LEU A 70 19.05 -61.48 -30.78
CA LEU A 70 19.37 -62.03 -29.46
C LEU A 70 19.78 -63.50 -29.63
N ARG A 71 20.83 -63.94 -28.93
CA ARG A 71 21.40 -65.29 -29.07
C ARG A 71 21.64 -65.96 -27.72
N GLN A 72 21.35 -67.25 -27.66
CA GLN A 72 21.80 -68.14 -26.59
C GLN A 72 23.00 -68.94 -27.10
N GLY A 73 24.21 -68.44 -26.84
CA GLY A 73 25.43 -69.00 -27.44
C GLY A 73 25.40 -68.93 -28.97
N THR A 74 25.23 -70.08 -29.65
CA THR A 74 25.13 -70.14 -31.12
C THR A 74 23.70 -70.23 -31.66
N VAL A 75 22.68 -70.21 -30.80
CA VAL A 75 21.27 -70.32 -31.20
C VAL A 75 20.62 -68.94 -31.19
N GLU A 76 19.94 -68.56 -32.27
CA GLU A 76 19.14 -67.33 -32.30
C GLU A 76 17.83 -67.51 -31.54
N VAL A 77 17.48 -66.50 -30.75
CA VAL A 77 16.21 -66.39 -30.04
C VAL A 77 15.23 -65.72 -30.99
N ASN A 78 14.06 -66.33 -31.20
CA ASN A 78 12.98 -65.66 -31.92
C ASN A 78 12.46 -64.47 -31.11
N GLY A 79 12.14 -63.38 -31.79
CA GLY A 79 11.50 -62.21 -31.21
C GLY A 79 11.10 -61.21 -32.28
N THR A 80 10.47 -60.13 -31.85
CA THR A 80 10.12 -59.00 -32.70
C THR A 80 10.97 -57.79 -32.32
N THR A 81 11.40 -57.01 -33.32
CA THR A 81 12.06 -55.73 -33.09
C THR A 81 11.10 -54.59 -33.39
N ALA A 82 11.04 -53.61 -32.50
CA ALA A 82 10.43 -52.31 -32.76
C ALA A 82 11.50 -51.21 -32.70
N TYR A 83 11.23 -50.09 -33.36
CA TYR A 83 12.07 -48.89 -33.35
C TYR A 83 11.17 -47.70 -33.02
N ASN A 84 11.57 -46.89 -32.04
CA ASN A 84 10.86 -45.71 -31.59
C ASN A 84 11.87 -44.58 -31.32
N ASN A 85 11.86 -43.54 -32.16
CA ASN A 85 12.84 -42.46 -32.19
C ASN A 85 14.29 -43.02 -32.19
N LEU A 86 15.04 -42.78 -31.10
CA LEU A 86 16.43 -43.22 -30.92
C LEU A 86 16.58 -44.64 -30.34
N THR A 87 15.51 -45.34 -29.97
CA THR A 87 15.60 -46.63 -29.28
C THR A 87 15.07 -47.78 -30.14
N ALA A 88 15.85 -48.85 -30.25
CA ALA A 88 15.37 -50.14 -30.73
C ALA A 88 15.06 -51.05 -29.52
N SER A 89 13.99 -51.83 -29.61
CA SER A 89 13.61 -52.83 -28.61
C SER A 89 13.40 -54.19 -29.25
N PHE A 90 13.94 -55.23 -28.64
CA PHE A 90 13.79 -56.63 -29.00
C PHE A 90 12.92 -57.31 -27.93
N THR A 91 11.71 -57.72 -28.32
CA THR A 91 10.79 -58.49 -27.48
C THR A 91 10.91 -59.98 -27.86
N PRO A 92 11.43 -60.86 -26.98
CA PRO A 92 11.46 -62.30 -27.23
C PRO A 92 10.05 -62.87 -27.51
N GLU A 93 9.94 -63.82 -28.45
CA GLU A 93 8.66 -64.46 -28.80
C GLU A 93 8.15 -65.37 -27.67
N ASN A 94 9.07 -65.88 -26.85
CA ASN A 94 8.81 -66.70 -25.66
C ASN A 94 9.69 -66.19 -24.51
N GLU A 95 9.29 -66.47 -23.27
CA GLU A 95 10.13 -66.25 -22.10
C GLU A 95 11.53 -66.85 -22.31
N LEU A 96 12.56 -66.08 -21.94
CA LEU A 96 13.94 -66.52 -21.96
C LEU A 96 14.14 -67.67 -20.95
N LEU A 97 15.17 -68.48 -21.15
CA LEU A 97 15.50 -69.54 -20.21
C LEU A 97 16.10 -68.93 -18.93
N PRO A 98 15.80 -69.49 -17.76
CA PRO A 98 16.33 -68.96 -16.49
C PRO A 98 17.83 -69.21 -16.33
N ASN A 99 18.50 -68.36 -15.54
CA ASN A 99 19.94 -68.45 -15.22
C ASN A 99 20.84 -68.65 -16.46
N THR A 100 20.48 -68.02 -17.58
CA THR A 100 21.07 -68.27 -18.91
C THR A 100 21.75 -67.01 -19.45
N LEU A 101 22.96 -67.18 -19.96
CA LEU A 101 23.71 -66.14 -20.67
C LEU A 101 23.14 -65.94 -22.07
N TYR A 102 22.77 -64.70 -22.37
CA TYR A 102 22.33 -64.24 -23.68
C TYR A 102 23.26 -63.15 -24.21
N THR A 103 23.50 -63.19 -25.51
CA THR A 103 24.29 -62.22 -26.27
C THR A 103 23.36 -61.46 -27.20
N ALA A 104 23.21 -60.16 -26.99
CA ALA A 104 22.47 -59.27 -27.87
C ALA A 104 23.42 -58.61 -28.89
N VAL A 105 22.97 -58.46 -30.13
CA VAL A 105 23.78 -57.94 -31.24
C VAL A 105 22.95 -56.97 -32.09
N ILE A 106 23.46 -55.75 -32.26
CA ILE A 106 23.10 -54.88 -33.38
C ILE A 106 24.16 -55.04 -34.47
N ASN A 107 23.79 -55.57 -35.63
CA ASN A 107 24.74 -55.81 -36.71
C ASN A 107 25.17 -54.49 -37.41
N GLN A 108 26.42 -54.41 -37.86
CA GLN A 108 27.01 -53.24 -38.53
C GLN A 108 26.23 -52.75 -39.77
N SER A 109 25.42 -53.61 -40.39
CA SER A 109 24.54 -53.25 -41.51
C SER A 109 23.24 -52.54 -41.08
N ALA A 110 23.04 -52.27 -39.80
CA ALA A 110 21.97 -51.38 -39.33
C ALA A 110 22.26 -49.95 -39.80
N THR A 111 21.26 -49.34 -40.43
CA THR A 111 21.35 -47.99 -41.02
C THR A 111 20.46 -47.00 -40.30
N SER A 112 20.89 -45.74 -40.22
CA SER A 112 20.01 -44.65 -39.80
C SER A 112 18.97 -44.30 -40.88
N LEU A 113 17.97 -43.48 -40.55
CA LEU A 113 16.98 -42.97 -41.50
C LEU A 113 17.61 -42.21 -42.70
N THR A 114 18.88 -41.77 -42.58
CA THR A 114 19.63 -41.14 -43.68
C THR A 114 20.41 -42.13 -44.55
N GLY A 115 20.45 -43.41 -44.17
CA GLY A 115 21.13 -44.49 -44.89
C GLY A 115 22.57 -44.79 -44.44
N SER A 116 23.09 -44.06 -43.45
CA SER A 116 24.44 -44.31 -42.88
C SER A 116 24.46 -45.58 -42.02
N SER A 117 25.40 -46.49 -42.27
CA SER A 117 25.55 -47.71 -41.46
C SER A 117 26.39 -47.49 -40.20
N MET A 118 26.21 -48.36 -39.21
CA MET A 118 27.10 -48.47 -38.06
C MET A 118 28.55 -48.83 -38.48
N TRP A 119 29.51 -48.63 -37.58
CA TRP A 119 30.93 -48.89 -37.84
C TRP A 119 31.30 -50.38 -37.76
N GLU A 120 30.79 -51.06 -36.73
CA GLU A 120 31.00 -52.50 -36.45
C GLU A 120 29.78 -53.07 -35.70
N ASP A 121 29.73 -54.39 -35.53
CA ASP A 121 28.66 -55.06 -34.77
C ASP A 121 28.75 -54.66 -33.29
N TYR A 122 27.70 -54.05 -32.75
CA TYR A 122 27.62 -53.75 -31.32
C TYR A 122 27.05 -54.98 -30.59
N THR A 123 27.85 -55.57 -29.70
CA THR A 123 27.53 -56.81 -28.99
C THR A 123 27.65 -56.62 -27.49
N TRP A 124 26.67 -57.12 -26.73
CA TRP A 124 26.72 -57.14 -25.26
C TRP A 124 26.06 -58.40 -24.71
N ASP A 125 26.53 -58.83 -23.54
CA ASP A 125 26.04 -60.03 -22.86
C ASP A 125 25.24 -59.67 -21.60
N PHE A 126 24.23 -60.47 -21.27
CA PHE A 126 23.53 -60.42 -19.97
C PHE A 126 23.07 -61.82 -19.54
N THR A 127 22.83 -62.00 -18.24
CA THR A 127 22.38 -63.28 -17.66
C THR A 127 21.00 -63.11 -17.03
N THR A 128 20.04 -63.96 -17.43
CA THR A 128 18.70 -63.99 -16.85
C THR A 128 18.68 -64.52 -15.41
N GLY A 129 17.64 -64.17 -14.65
CA GLY A 129 17.32 -64.73 -13.33
C GLY A 129 16.44 -65.99 -13.42
N GLU A 130 15.72 -66.34 -12.35
CA GLU A 130 14.92 -67.57 -12.30
C GLU A 130 13.46 -67.44 -12.74
N LEU A 131 12.89 -66.24 -12.69
CA LEU A 131 11.44 -66.01 -12.81
C LEU A 131 11.12 -64.82 -13.73
N PRO A 132 9.90 -64.77 -14.31
CA PRO A 132 9.41 -63.61 -15.04
C PRO A 132 8.92 -62.56 -14.05
N ASP A 133 9.19 -61.29 -14.34
CA ASP A 133 8.64 -60.20 -13.55
C ASP A 133 7.21 -59.90 -14.00
N ASN A 134 6.27 -60.10 -13.08
CA ASN A 134 4.85 -59.84 -13.25
C ASN A 134 4.38 -58.81 -12.22
N THR A 135 5.32 -58.12 -11.57
CA THR A 135 5.04 -57.05 -10.61
C THR A 135 4.69 -55.82 -11.43
N ALA A 136 3.54 -55.22 -11.15
CA ALA A 136 3.22 -53.94 -11.77
C ALA A 136 3.91 -52.82 -11.00
N PRO A 137 4.52 -51.83 -11.68
CA PRO A 137 5.14 -50.71 -11.01
C PRO A 137 4.15 -49.94 -10.13
N THR A 138 4.69 -49.32 -9.08
CA THR A 138 3.95 -48.46 -8.15
C THR A 138 4.68 -47.14 -7.97
N ILE A 139 3.94 -46.06 -7.76
CA ILE A 139 4.52 -44.75 -7.45
C ILE A 139 4.70 -44.64 -5.93
N THR A 140 5.95 -44.45 -5.51
CA THR A 140 6.37 -44.43 -4.11
C THR A 140 6.38 -43.03 -3.52
N LEU A 141 6.70 -42.02 -4.33
CA LEU A 141 6.72 -40.60 -3.97
C LEU A 141 6.24 -39.73 -5.13
N SER A 142 5.69 -38.57 -4.81
CA SER A 142 5.52 -37.44 -5.74
C SER A 142 5.99 -36.15 -5.08
N ASP A 143 6.57 -35.26 -5.86
CA ASP A 143 6.90 -33.89 -5.47
C ASP A 143 6.39 -32.95 -6.59
N PRO A 144 5.38 -32.07 -6.36
CA PRO A 144 4.68 -31.85 -5.10
C PRO A 144 3.97 -33.10 -4.54
N GLU A 145 3.79 -33.13 -3.21
CA GLU A 145 2.91 -34.11 -2.57
C GLU A 145 1.45 -33.90 -3.02
N ASN A 146 0.64 -34.96 -2.97
CA ASN A 146 -0.78 -34.84 -3.29
C ASN A 146 -1.51 -33.93 -2.30
N ASP A 147 -2.25 -32.97 -2.84
CA ASP A 147 -2.95 -31.87 -2.14
C ASP A 147 -2.00 -30.88 -1.44
N ALA A 148 -0.74 -30.78 -1.89
CA ALA A 148 0.18 -29.74 -1.47
C ALA A 148 -0.35 -28.33 -1.80
N ILE A 149 -0.05 -27.36 -0.92
CA ILE A 149 -0.42 -25.95 -1.07
C ILE A 149 0.82 -25.06 -0.93
N ASN A 150 0.74 -23.82 -1.43
CA ASN A 150 1.85 -22.87 -1.48
C ASN A 150 3.08 -23.39 -2.23
N VAL A 151 2.85 -24.17 -3.30
CA VAL A 151 3.91 -24.69 -4.16
C VAL A 151 4.54 -23.56 -4.97
N GLU A 152 5.87 -23.53 -5.08
CA GLU A 152 6.60 -22.48 -5.82
C GLU A 152 6.21 -22.46 -7.31
N LEU A 153 6.10 -21.27 -7.91
CA LEU A 153 5.61 -21.11 -9.29
C LEU A 153 6.55 -21.75 -10.34
N ASN A 154 7.83 -21.87 -10.01
CA ASN A 154 8.88 -22.49 -10.82
C ASN A 154 9.15 -23.95 -10.43
N THR A 155 8.21 -24.63 -9.75
CA THR A 155 8.36 -26.04 -9.37
C THR A 155 8.52 -26.95 -10.60
N THR A 156 9.28 -28.03 -10.42
CA THR A 156 9.13 -29.22 -11.26
C THR A 156 8.10 -30.16 -10.65
N ILE A 157 7.63 -31.14 -11.42
CA ILE A 157 6.75 -32.21 -10.93
C ILE A 157 7.48 -33.54 -11.13
N VAL A 158 7.76 -34.24 -10.03
CA VAL A 158 8.56 -35.46 -9.99
C VAL A 158 7.71 -36.62 -9.47
N PHE A 159 7.82 -37.79 -10.12
CA PHE A 159 7.32 -39.06 -9.62
C PHE A 159 8.46 -40.06 -9.48
N THR A 160 8.48 -40.79 -8.35
CA THR A 160 9.42 -41.90 -8.10
C THR A 160 8.66 -43.22 -8.13
N PHE A 161 9.23 -44.24 -8.78
CA PHE A 161 8.63 -45.56 -8.98
C PHE A 161 9.27 -46.63 -8.08
N SER A 162 8.64 -47.80 -7.95
CA SER A 162 9.15 -48.94 -7.15
C SER A 162 10.32 -49.68 -7.80
N GLU A 163 10.50 -49.53 -9.12
CA GLU A 163 11.41 -50.32 -9.94
C GLU A 163 11.77 -49.58 -11.23
N PRO A 164 12.73 -50.09 -12.04
CA PRO A 164 13.13 -49.48 -13.30
C PRO A 164 11.99 -49.41 -14.33
N MET A 165 11.81 -48.24 -14.92
CA MET A 165 10.75 -47.96 -15.90
C MET A 165 11.27 -47.94 -17.34
N ASP A 166 10.46 -48.40 -18.31
CA ASP A 166 10.71 -48.20 -19.73
C ASP A 166 10.51 -46.72 -20.08
N GLN A 167 11.62 -46.01 -20.16
CA GLN A 167 11.70 -44.58 -20.47
C GLN A 167 11.00 -44.21 -21.79
N SER A 168 10.89 -45.12 -22.75
CA SER A 168 10.23 -44.87 -24.03
C SER A 168 8.70 -44.79 -23.93
N THR A 169 8.13 -45.22 -22.81
CA THR A 169 6.67 -45.12 -22.53
C THR A 169 6.26 -43.76 -21.97
N PHE A 170 7.20 -42.90 -21.60
CA PHE A 170 6.93 -41.54 -21.10
C PHE A 170 6.84 -40.53 -22.25
N ASN A 171 5.70 -39.84 -22.33
CA ASN A 171 5.42 -38.78 -23.30
C ASN A 171 4.23 -37.95 -22.81
N ALA A 172 3.85 -36.89 -23.54
CA ALA A 172 2.78 -35.96 -23.16
C ALA A 172 1.37 -36.59 -23.02
N SER A 173 1.15 -37.86 -23.41
CA SER A 173 -0.10 -38.59 -23.16
C SER A 173 -0.04 -39.56 -21.97
N THR A 174 1.15 -39.77 -21.40
CA THR A 174 1.38 -40.70 -20.28
C THR A 174 1.92 -40.00 -19.02
N PHE A 175 2.53 -38.83 -19.16
CA PHE A 175 2.76 -37.86 -18.08
C PHE A 175 2.17 -36.51 -18.53
N GLU A 176 1.05 -36.12 -17.94
CA GLU A 176 0.30 -34.90 -18.30
C GLU A 176 0.09 -34.01 -17.07
N VAL A 177 0.34 -32.70 -17.21
CA VAL A 177 0.04 -31.69 -16.19
C VAL A 177 -1.03 -30.74 -16.71
N LYS A 178 -2.04 -30.42 -15.90
CA LYS A 178 -3.21 -29.63 -16.27
C LYS A 178 -3.58 -28.55 -15.26
N GLN A 179 -4.17 -27.47 -15.74
CA GLN A 179 -4.93 -26.48 -14.97
C GLN A 179 -6.40 -26.58 -15.40
N GLY A 180 -7.21 -27.28 -14.61
CA GLY A 180 -8.57 -27.65 -15.03
C GLY A 180 -8.56 -28.52 -16.29
N GLU A 181 -9.07 -28.02 -17.41
CA GLU A 181 -9.04 -28.72 -18.71
C GLU A 181 -7.81 -28.37 -19.58
N SER A 182 -7.08 -27.28 -19.25
CA SER A 182 -5.94 -26.79 -20.03
C SER A 182 -4.68 -27.61 -19.74
N VAL A 183 -4.03 -28.14 -20.78
CA VAL A 183 -2.73 -28.83 -20.67
C VAL A 183 -1.61 -27.81 -20.51
N ILE A 184 -0.73 -28.02 -19.54
CA ILE A 184 0.50 -27.25 -19.34
C ILE A 184 1.61 -27.85 -20.20
N ALA A 185 2.35 -27.01 -20.90
CA ALA A 185 3.47 -27.43 -21.73
C ALA A 185 4.77 -27.46 -20.92
N GLY A 186 5.61 -28.47 -21.17
CA GLY A 186 6.86 -28.68 -20.45
C GLY A 186 7.68 -29.81 -21.03
N GLU A 187 8.88 -29.99 -20.50
CA GLU A 187 9.82 -31.05 -20.84
C GLU A 187 9.66 -32.22 -19.88
N ILE A 188 9.57 -33.44 -20.42
CA ILE A 188 9.61 -34.69 -19.63
C ILE A 188 11.02 -35.25 -19.72
N THR A 189 11.66 -35.44 -18.58
CA THR A 189 12.94 -36.14 -18.44
C THR A 189 12.75 -37.37 -17.56
N THR A 190 13.51 -38.43 -17.83
CA THR A 190 13.40 -39.71 -17.11
C THR A 190 14.78 -40.25 -16.72
N ASP A 191 14.80 -40.96 -15.60
CA ASP A 191 15.87 -41.81 -15.12
C ASP A 191 15.32 -43.25 -15.03
N ALA A 192 16.13 -44.23 -14.62
CA ALA A 192 15.68 -45.57 -14.30
C ALA A 192 14.43 -45.58 -13.40
N THR A 193 14.38 -44.79 -12.32
CA THR A 193 13.30 -44.88 -11.31
C THR A 193 12.51 -43.59 -11.09
N THR A 194 12.76 -42.54 -11.88
CA THR A 194 12.07 -41.26 -11.75
C THR A 194 11.63 -40.68 -13.09
N ALA A 195 10.52 -39.95 -13.08
CA ALA A 195 10.07 -39.11 -14.18
C ALA A 195 9.85 -37.70 -13.66
N THR A 196 10.42 -36.71 -14.34
CA THR A 196 10.35 -35.28 -13.99
C THR A 196 9.75 -34.49 -15.15
N PHE A 197 8.67 -33.78 -14.88
CA PHE A 197 8.08 -32.79 -15.77
C PHE A 197 8.52 -31.38 -15.33
N THR A 198 9.12 -30.63 -16.25
CA THR A 198 9.56 -29.25 -16.04
C THR A 198 8.69 -28.34 -16.91
N PRO A 199 7.79 -27.52 -16.34
CA PRO A 199 7.04 -26.51 -17.09
C PRO A 199 7.99 -25.56 -17.85
N TRP A 200 7.65 -25.16 -19.08
CA TRP A 200 8.48 -24.21 -19.85
C TRP A 200 8.34 -22.76 -19.40
N GLU A 201 7.20 -22.42 -18.79
CA GLU A 201 6.91 -21.14 -18.17
C GLU A 201 6.53 -21.38 -16.70
N ASN A 202 6.73 -20.39 -15.85
CA ASN A 202 6.27 -20.46 -14.46
C ASN A 202 4.74 -20.67 -14.42
N LEU A 203 4.30 -21.48 -13.47
CA LEU A 203 2.89 -21.70 -13.18
C LEU A 203 2.23 -20.41 -12.68
N GLU A 204 0.92 -20.26 -12.95
CA GLU A 204 0.12 -19.14 -12.45
C GLU A 204 -0.07 -19.25 -10.93
N GLY A 205 -0.08 -18.13 -10.23
CA GLY A 205 -0.22 -18.10 -8.77
C GLY A 205 -1.66 -18.34 -8.29
N ASN A 206 -1.79 -18.96 -7.12
CA ASN A 206 -3.06 -19.31 -6.46
C ASN A 206 -3.99 -20.16 -7.36
N MET A 207 -3.40 -21.08 -8.14
CA MET A 207 -4.09 -21.96 -9.07
C MET A 207 -3.88 -23.42 -8.69
N THR A 208 -4.91 -24.24 -8.89
CA THR A 208 -4.83 -25.69 -8.66
C THR A 208 -4.48 -26.41 -9.96
N TYR A 209 -3.39 -27.16 -9.92
CA TYR A 209 -2.91 -28.02 -10.99
C TYR A 209 -3.16 -29.49 -10.65
N THR A 210 -3.33 -30.31 -11.67
CA THR A 210 -3.32 -31.76 -11.56
C THR A 210 -2.20 -32.36 -12.40
N ALA A 211 -1.49 -33.33 -11.85
CA ALA A 211 -0.49 -34.10 -12.59
C ALA A 211 -0.88 -35.57 -12.63
N THR A 212 -0.83 -36.17 -13.82
CA THR A 212 -1.29 -37.53 -14.10
C THR A 212 -0.18 -38.35 -14.71
N ILE A 213 0.15 -39.49 -14.09
CA ILE A 213 0.85 -40.60 -14.73
C ILE A 213 -0.19 -41.66 -15.08
N SER A 214 -0.34 -41.99 -16.37
CA SER A 214 -1.36 -42.95 -16.81
C SER A 214 -0.86 -44.40 -16.82
N THR A 215 -1.79 -45.36 -16.92
CA THR A 215 -1.50 -46.79 -17.17
C THR A 215 -0.83 -47.06 -18.53
N GLY A 216 -0.47 -46.03 -19.30
CA GLY A 216 0.37 -46.16 -20.49
C GLY A 216 1.85 -46.36 -20.19
N VAL A 217 2.35 -45.94 -19.01
CA VAL A 217 3.75 -46.17 -18.61
C VAL A 217 3.97 -47.60 -18.13
N LYS A 218 5.17 -48.14 -18.37
CA LYS A 218 5.53 -49.52 -18.06
C LYS A 218 6.90 -49.67 -17.43
N ASP A 219 7.12 -50.78 -16.74
CA ASP A 219 8.47 -51.24 -16.37
C ASP A 219 9.24 -51.81 -17.57
N THR A 220 10.51 -52.18 -17.36
CA THR A 220 11.38 -52.79 -18.38
C THR A 220 11.00 -54.24 -18.76
N ALA A 221 10.07 -54.87 -18.02
CA ALA A 221 9.49 -56.18 -18.31
C ALA A 221 8.14 -56.08 -19.06
N GLY A 222 7.64 -54.86 -19.28
CA GLY A 222 6.41 -54.55 -20.00
C GLY A 222 5.13 -54.52 -19.15
N ASN A 223 5.20 -54.63 -17.82
CA ASN A 223 4.04 -54.49 -16.94
C ASN A 223 3.67 -53.00 -16.80
N ALA A 224 2.38 -52.69 -16.92
CA ALA A 224 1.88 -51.33 -16.80
C ALA A 224 1.50 -50.99 -15.35
N LEU A 225 1.42 -49.69 -15.01
CA LEU A 225 0.77 -49.27 -13.77
C LEU A 225 -0.66 -49.86 -13.68
N LEU A 226 -1.08 -50.26 -12.48
CA LEU A 226 -2.42 -50.85 -12.27
C LEU A 226 -3.57 -49.85 -12.39
N ALA A 227 -3.30 -48.56 -12.21
CA ALA A 227 -4.25 -47.46 -12.34
C ALA A 227 -3.51 -46.15 -12.60
N ASP A 228 -4.19 -45.18 -13.22
CA ASP A 228 -3.67 -43.81 -13.36
C ASP A 228 -3.41 -43.21 -11.97
N LYS A 229 -2.22 -42.65 -11.76
CA LYS A 229 -1.89 -41.86 -10.58
C LYS A 229 -2.12 -40.40 -10.89
N ILE A 230 -3.15 -39.83 -10.28
CA ILE A 230 -3.43 -38.39 -10.30
C ILE A 230 -3.00 -37.81 -8.95
N ILE A 231 -2.37 -36.64 -8.99
CA ILE A 231 -2.19 -35.77 -7.82
C ILE A 231 -2.74 -34.37 -8.11
N SER A 232 -3.21 -33.68 -7.09
CA SER A 232 -3.49 -32.24 -7.11
C SER A 232 -2.42 -31.46 -6.35
N PHE A 233 -2.16 -30.21 -6.73
CA PHE A 233 -1.44 -29.25 -5.90
C PHE A 233 -1.87 -27.81 -6.22
N THR A 234 -1.73 -26.90 -5.26
CA THR A 234 -2.07 -25.47 -5.41
C THR A 234 -0.81 -24.62 -5.27
N THR A 235 -0.55 -23.79 -6.27
CA THR A 235 0.56 -22.85 -6.28
C THR A 235 0.41 -21.77 -5.23
N ALA A 236 1.54 -21.22 -4.76
CA ALA A 236 1.58 -20.01 -3.95
C ALA A 236 0.96 -18.83 -4.70
N GLU A 237 0.62 -17.76 -3.98
CA GLU A 237 0.19 -16.50 -4.59
C GLU A 237 1.29 -15.93 -5.49
N ALA A 238 0.91 -15.28 -6.59
CA ALA A 238 1.89 -14.59 -7.43
C ALA A 238 2.44 -13.38 -6.65
N PRO A 239 3.75 -13.11 -6.67
CA PRO A 239 4.29 -11.92 -6.04
C PRO A 239 3.65 -10.69 -6.67
N ASP A 240 3.13 -9.78 -5.85
CA ASP A 240 2.60 -8.52 -6.36
C ASP A 240 3.75 -7.67 -6.90
N THR A 241 3.64 -7.28 -8.16
CA THR A 241 4.59 -6.42 -8.87
C THR A 241 3.92 -5.13 -9.37
N SER A 242 2.73 -4.80 -8.85
CA SER A 242 2.16 -3.46 -8.97
C SER A 242 3.15 -2.45 -8.44
N VAL A 243 3.30 -1.30 -9.10
CA VAL A 243 4.08 -0.20 -8.55
C VAL A 243 3.09 0.87 -8.08
N PRO A 244 3.15 1.29 -6.81
CA PRO A 244 2.25 2.32 -6.31
C PRO A 244 2.45 3.66 -7.03
N ARG A 245 1.36 4.43 -7.08
CA ARG A 245 1.23 5.69 -7.79
C ARG A 245 0.41 6.68 -6.98
N VAL A 246 0.74 7.95 -7.12
CA VAL A 246 -0.06 9.05 -6.58
C VAL A 246 -1.28 9.29 -7.48
N ASN A 247 -2.47 9.18 -6.90
CA ASN A 247 -3.75 9.50 -7.52
C ASN A 247 -4.13 10.98 -7.36
N ALA A 248 -3.85 11.57 -6.20
CA ALA A 248 -4.18 12.96 -5.89
C ALA A 248 -3.25 13.55 -4.82
N THR A 249 -3.12 14.87 -4.83
CA THR A 249 -2.46 15.66 -3.77
C THR A 249 -3.38 16.78 -3.31
N GLU A 250 -3.29 17.15 -2.03
CA GLU A 250 -4.00 18.27 -1.43
C GLU A 250 -3.05 19.03 -0.48
N PRO A 251 -2.79 20.34 -0.67
CA PRO A 251 -3.25 21.18 -1.78
C PRO A 251 -2.84 20.63 -3.15
N MET A 252 -3.68 20.87 -4.15
CA MET A 252 -3.36 20.57 -5.55
C MET A 252 -2.08 21.29 -5.99
N ASP A 253 -1.37 20.75 -6.97
CA ASP A 253 -0.15 21.37 -7.50
C ASP A 253 -0.43 22.78 -8.07
N ASN A 254 0.44 23.73 -7.70
CA ASN A 254 0.33 25.17 -7.93
C ASN A 254 -0.91 25.84 -7.31
N ALA A 255 -1.55 25.24 -6.30
CA ALA A 255 -2.62 25.90 -5.55
C ALA A 255 -2.13 27.22 -4.93
N THR A 256 -3.00 28.24 -4.95
CA THR A 256 -2.75 29.58 -4.37
C THR A 256 -3.77 29.85 -3.26
N GLU A 257 -3.51 30.87 -2.44
CA GLU A 257 -4.38 31.27 -1.32
C GLU A 257 -4.62 30.14 -0.28
N VAL A 258 -3.66 29.22 -0.14
CA VAL A 258 -3.77 28.11 0.82
C VAL A 258 -3.68 28.62 2.26
N VAL A 259 -4.67 28.25 3.08
CA VAL A 259 -4.71 28.62 4.51
C VAL A 259 -3.48 28.12 5.26
N ARG A 260 -3.01 28.87 6.26
CA ARG A 260 -1.67 28.66 6.83
C ARG A 260 -1.58 27.49 7.79
N ASN A 261 -2.73 27.01 8.28
CA ASN A 261 -2.87 25.81 9.11
C ASN A 261 -3.19 24.53 8.31
N LYS A 262 -2.95 24.53 7.00
CA LYS A 262 -3.28 23.42 6.10
C LYS A 262 -2.40 22.19 6.36
N THR A 263 -3.03 21.05 6.61
CA THR A 263 -2.40 19.73 6.50
C THR A 263 -2.21 19.35 5.04
N ILE A 264 -1.07 18.75 4.72
CA ILE A 264 -0.69 18.38 3.35
C ILE A 264 -0.88 16.88 3.20
N SER A 265 -1.56 16.42 2.15
CA SER A 265 -1.85 15.00 1.96
C SER A 265 -1.64 14.51 0.54
N VAL A 266 -1.33 13.23 0.43
CA VAL A 266 -1.21 12.49 -0.83
C VAL A 266 -2.05 11.21 -0.76
N THR A 267 -2.79 10.93 -1.82
CA THR A 267 -3.63 9.73 -1.96
C THR A 267 -3.00 8.81 -3.00
N PHE A 268 -2.81 7.54 -2.65
CA PHE A 268 -2.25 6.51 -3.53
C PHE A 268 -3.36 5.78 -4.31
N ASN A 269 -2.99 4.79 -5.13
CA ASN A 269 -3.94 3.90 -5.83
C ASN A 269 -4.10 2.52 -5.18
N GLU A 270 -3.42 2.30 -4.06
CA GLU A 270 -3.31 1.04 -3.33
C GLU A 270 -2.81 1.29 -1.89
N GLU A 271 -2.84 0.25 -1.05
CA GLU A 271 -2.34 0.32 0.32
C GLU A 271 -0.80 0.32 0.38
N MET A 272 -0.25 1.23 1.18
CA MET A 272 1.18 1.44 1.37
C MET A 272 1.65 0.82 2.69
N ASP A 273 2.91 0.39 2.74
CA ASP A 273 3.57 0.02 4.00
C ASP A 273 3.75 1.28 4.86
N ILE A 274 2.99 1.33 5.96
CA ILE A 274 2.99 2.41 6.95
C ILE A 274 4.37 2.67 7.57
N GLU A 275 5.26 1.69 7.65
CA GLU A 275 6.63 1.91 8.15
C GLU A 275 7.46 2.75 7.15
N THR A 276 7.15 2.66 5.86
CA THR A 276 7.82 3.42 4.79
C THR A 276 7.24 4.81 4.58
N ILE A 277 6.03 5.11 5.09
CA ILE A 277 5.37 6.42 5.00
C ILE A 277 5.66 7.23 6.26
N ASN A 278 6.73 8.03 6.24
CA ASN A 278 7.23 8.74 7.41
C ASN A 278 7.94 10.06 7.01
N ASN A 279 8.46 10.80 7.99
CA ASN A 279 9.10 12.11 7.79
C ASN A 279 10.35 12.12 6.88
N SER A 280 10.92 10.97 6.49
CA SER A 280 12.00 10.94 5.47
C SER A 280 11.49 10.71 4.06
N SER A 281 10.36 10.01 3.90
CA SER A 281 9.75 9.75 2.58
C SER A 281 8.75 10.82 2.19
N PHE A 282 7.96 11.36 3.13
CA PHE A 282 7.05 12.48 2.90
C PHE A 282 7.56 13.74 3.61
N THR A 283 8.01 14.73 2.83
CA THR A 283 8.62 15.98 3.31
C THR A 283 7.87 17.22 2.83
N LEU A 284 8.11 18.34 3.52
CA LEU A 284 7.65 19.67 3.15
C LEU A 284 8.81 20.66 3.27
N GLU A 285 9.07 21.46 2.24
CA GLU A 285 10.19 22.41 2.17
C GLU A 285 9.72 23.81 1.76
N GLN A 286 10.43 24.83 2.25
CA GLN A 286 10.28 26.23 1.90
C GLN A 286 11.61 26.71 1.29
N GLY A 287 11.71 26.65 -0.05
CA GLY A 287 12.99 26.82 -0.74
C GLY A 287 13.97 25.71 -0.33
N ASN A 288 15.00 26.03 0.44
CA ASN A 288 15.97 25.06 0.98
C ASN A 288 15.75 24.76 2.48
N ASN A 289 14.69 25.29 3.10
CA ASN A 289 14.40 25.12 4.52
C ASN A 289 13.39 23.98 4.69
N SER A 290 13.79 22.88 5.35
CA SER A 290 12.86 21.81 5.70
C SER A 290 11.89 22.26 6.80
N ILE A 291 10.60 22.04 6.59
CA ILE A 291 9.54 22.32 7.55
C ILE A 291 9.33 21.08 8.43
N SER A 292 9.35 21.25 9.75
CA SER A 292 9.07 20.16 10.69
C SER A 292 7.57 19.89 10.79
N GLY A 293 7.22 18.62 11.00
CA GLY A 293 5.84 18.15 11.08
C GLY A 293 5.77 16.67 11.39
N THR A 294 4.56 16.13 11.47
CA THR A 294 4.30 14.70 11.69
C THR A 294 3.59 14.09 10.49
N VAL A 295 4.15 13.01 9.95
CA VAL A 295 3.47 12.17 8.95
C VAL A 295 2.59 11.12 9.64
N THR A 296 1.39 10.94 9.11
CA THR A 296 0.45 9.86 9.45
C THR A 296 -0.04 9.21 8.17
N TYR A 297 -0.46 7.94 8.23
CA TYR A 297 -1.00 7.21 7.09
C TYR A 297 -2.22 6.38 7.51
N ASN A 298 -3.28 6.43 6.72
CA ASN A 298 -4.50 5.66 6.93
C ASN A 298 -5.31 5.57 5.62
N ASN A 299 -5.84 4.38 5.28
CA ASN A 299 -6.66 4.12 4.10
C ASN A 299 -6.17 4.85 2.82
N GLU A 300 -5.03 4.44 2.27
CA GLU A 300 -4.47 4.99 1.02
C GLU A 300 -4.07 6.48 1.06
N ILE A 301 -4.19 7.17 2.21
CA ILE A 301 -3.90 8.60 2.36
C ILE A 301 -2.78 8.81 3.39
N ALA A 302 -1.67 9.41 2.95
CA ALA A 302 -0.66 9.97 3.84
C ALA A 302 -0.97 11.45 4.11
N ILE A 303 -0.80 11.89 5.36
CA ILE A 303 -1.02 13.27 5.80
C ILE A 303 0.20 13.76 6.59
N PHE A 304 0.88 14.76 6.04
CA PHE A 304 1.90 15.57 6.72
C PHE A 304 1.19 16.75 7.42
N THR A 305 1.35 16.83 8.74
CA THR A 305 0.86 17.95 9.56
C THR A 305 2.05 18.80 10.01
N PRO A 306 2.21 20.04 9.54
CA PRO A 306 3.28 20.93 10.01
C PRO A 306 3.20 21.18 11.53
N ASP A 307 4.34 21.16 12.22
CA ASP A 307 4.42 21.41 13.67
C ASP A 307 4.13 22.87 14.03
N ALA A 308 4.37 23.77 13.07
CA ALA A 308 4.19 25.21 13.19
C ALA A 308 3.30 25.74 12.05
N LEU A 309 2.63 26.85 12.32
CA LEU A 309 1.84 27.56 11.31
C LEU A 309 2.75 28.01 10.16
N LEU A 310 2.34 27.75 8.91
CA LEU A 310 3.10 28.16 7.75
C LEU A 310 3.20 29.70 7.67
N GLU A 311 4.35 30.22 7.26
CA GLU A 311 4.53 31.64 6.96
C GLU A 311 3.72 32.02 5.71
N ALA A 312 3.17 33.25 5.73
CA ALA A 312 2.19 33.74 4.76
C ALA A 312 2.81 34.20 3.43
N GLY A 313 2.09 34.02 2.32
CA GLY A 313 2.53 34.43 0.98
C GLY A 313 3.75 33.67 0.44
N LEU A 314 4.18 32.60 1.12
CA LEU A 314 5.32 31.78 0.72
C LEU A 314 4.87 30.52 -0.02
N THR A 315 5.67 30.13 -1.00
CA THR A 315 5.55 28.85 -1.71
C THR A 315 6.27 27.75 -0.94
N TYR A 316 5.59 26.63 -0.78
CA TYR A 316 6.11 25.39 -0.21
C TYR A 316 6.09 24.29 -1.25
N THR A 317 7.06 23.39 -1.20
CA THR A 317 7.13 22.18 -2.03
C THR A 317 6.98 20.97 -1.12
N ALA A 318 6.01 20.12 -1.40
CA ALA A 318 5.87 18.82 -0.79
C ALA A 318 6.44 17.74 -1.70
N SER A 319 7.04 16.70 -1.13
CA SER A 319 7.63 15.59 -1.86
C SER A 319 7.28 14.27 -1.18
N ILE A 320 6.85 13.27 -1.97
CA ILE A 320 6.82 11.86 -1.57
C ILE A 320 7.86 11.09 -2.40
N SER A 321 8.86 10.51 -1.74
CA SER A 321 10.02 9.87 -2.39
C SER A 321 9.80 8.40 -2.74
N THR A 322 10.70 7.85 -3.57
CA THR A 322 10.77 6.41 -3.86
C THR A 322 11.11 5.52 -2.64
N ASP A 323 11.33 6.08 -1.46
CA ASP A 323 11.45 5.28 -0.23
C ASP A 323 10.09 4.77 0.27
N ALA A 324 8.98 5.40 -0.16
CA ALA A 324 7.61 4.94 0.05
C ALA A 324 7.29 3.70 -0.81
N LYS A 325 6.72 2.66 -0.17
CA LYS A 325 6.44 1.36 -0.79
C LYS A 325 5.05 0.84 -0.48
N ASP A 326 4.55 -0.05 -1.33
CA ASP A 326 3.37 -0.89 -1.04
C ASP A 326 3.67 -1.97 0.02
N LEU A 327 2.65 -2.75 0.37
CA LEU A 327 2.77 -3.89 1.30
C LEU A 327 3.60 -5.07 0.76
N ALA A 328 3.85 -5.13 -0.56
CA ALA A 328 4.69 -6.13 -1.20
C ALA A 328 6.17 -5.70 -1.32
N GLY A 329 6.47 -4.43 -1.00
CA GLY A 329 7.81 -3.83 -1.05
C GLY A 329 8.15 -3.13 -2.37
N ASN A 330 7.20 -2.97 -3.31
CA ASN A 330 7.41 -2.19 -4.53
C ASN A 330 7.41 -0.70 -4.20
N ALA A 331 8.47 0.00 -4.61
CA ALA A 331 8.63 1.44 -4.42
C ALA A 331 7.85 2.25 -5.46
N LEU A 332 7.46 3.49 -5.12
CA LEU A 332 6.99 4.48 -6.11
C LEU A 332 7.97 4.57 -7.29
N ALA A 333 7.44 4.65 -8.52
CA ALA A 333 8.25 4.68 -9.74
C ALA A 333 9.22 5.89 -9.83
N ALA A 334 8.87 7.01 -9.18
CA ALA A 334 9.67 8.22 -9.08
C ALA A 334 9.17 9.05 -7.89
N ASN A 335 10.02 9.98 -7.39
CA ASN A 335 9.56 11.02 -6.47
C ASN A 335 8.41 11.81 -7.09
N THR A 336 7.36 12.06 -6.31
CA THR A 336 6.26 12.96 -6.70
C THR A 336 6.39 14.25 -5.88
N GLU A 337 6.68 15.34 -6.58
CA GLU A 337 6.82 16.69 -6.02
C GLU A 337 5.68 17.58 -6.51
N TRP A 338 5.15 18.40 -5.62
CA TRP A 338 4.14 19.41 -5.95
C TRP A 338 4.31 20.65 -5.07
N SER A 339 3.87 21.80 -5.55
CA SER A 339 4.02 23.06 -4.84
C SER A 339 2.67 23.72 -4.55
N PHE A 340 2.63 24.55 -3.52
CA PHE A 340 1.49 25.43 -3.24
C PHE A 340 1.96 26.72 -2.58
N THR A 341 1.21 27.80 -2.79
CA THR A 341 1.48 29.11 -2.18
C THR A 341 0.42 29.42 -1.15
N THR A 342 0.87 29.68 0.07
CA THR A 342 0.01 30.11 1.17
C THR A 342 -0.63 31.47 0.91
N VAL A 343 -1.78 31.71 1.53
CA VAL A 343 -2.45 33.01 1.49
C VAL A 343 -1.49 34.12 1.95
N GLU A 344 -1.41 35.20 1.19
CA GLU A 344 -0.68 36.40 1.60
C GLU A 344 -1.39 37.04 2.79
N THR A 345 -0.64 37.47 3.80
CA THR A 345 -1.18 38.42 4.78
C THR A 345 -1.51 39.71 4.05
N SER A 346 -2.80 40.01 3.91
CA SER A 346 -3.24 41.39 3.68
C SER A 346 -2.54 42.30 4.69
N SER A 347 -2.03 43.44 4.22
CA SER A 347 -1.27 44.41 5.01
C SER A 347 -1.93 44.68 6.37
N VAL A 348 -1.25 44.27 7.45
CA VAL A 348 -1.65 44.43 8.87
C VAL A 348 -3.17 44.34 9.09
N LEU A 349 -3.67 43.15 9.42
CA LEU A 349 -5.11 42.89 9.65
C LEU A 349 -5.77 44.05 10.40
N ALA A 350 -6.59 44.83 9.69
CA ALA A 350 -7.11 46.08 10.23
C ALA A 350 -8.02 45.79 11.44
N THR A 351 -7.97 46.65 12.45
CA THR A 351 -8.95 46.63 13.55
C THR A 351 -10.38 46.69 13.01
N VAL A 352 -11.34 46.15 13.75
CA VAL A 352 -12.77 46.39 13.49
C VAL A 352 -13.10 47.77 14.04
N ASP A 353 -13.71 48.65 13.24
CA ASP A 353 -14.19 49.94 13.75
C ASP A 353 -15.52 49.73 14.48
N LEU A 354 -15.53 50.07 15.77
CA LEU A 354 -16.71 49.99 16.63
C LEU A 354 -17.58 51.26 16.57
N GLY A 355 -17.11 52.34 15.94
CA GLY A 355 -17.77 53.64 15.93
C GLY A 355 -18.18 54.10 17.34
N SER A 356 -19.38 54.64 17.48
CA SER A 356 -19.93 55.07 18.76
C SER A 356 -20.33 53.93 19.70
N SER A 357 -20.40 52.67 19.23
CA SER A 357 -20.60 51.50 20.10
C SER A 357 -19.41 51.27 21.05
N ALA A 358 -18.21 51.73 20.67
CA ALA A 358 -16.98 51.68 21.48
C ALA A 358 -17.10 52.35 22.86
N ASN A 359 -18.05 53.28 23.02
CA ASN A 359 -18.31 54.00 24.26
C ASN A 359 -18.86 53.08 25.36
N TYR A 360 -19.67 52.10 24.98
CA TYR A 360 -20.36 51.20 25.89
C TYR A 360 -19.49 49.97 26.20
N VAL A 361 -19.64 49.43 27.42
CA VAL A 361 -19.10 48.10 27.78
C VAL A 361 -20.12 47.00 27.51
N ILE A 362 -21.40 47.33 27.61
CA ILE A 362 -22.53 46.45 27.27
C ILE A 362 -23.50 47.25 26.39
N LEU A 363 -23.80 46.74 25.20
CA LEU A 363 -24.81 47.30 24.30
C LEU A 363 -25.71 46.18 23.79
N ALA A 364 -27.02 46.33 23.96
CA ALA A 364 -28.02 45.32 23.57
C ALA A 364 -29.19 45.94 22.80
N LYS A 365 -30.00 45.09 22.13
CA LYS A 365 -31.19 45.55 21.40
C LYS A 365 -32.53 45.19 22.02
N SER A 366 -32.65 44.02 22.65
CA SER A 366 -33.92 43.51 23.18
C SER A 366 -34.05 43.57 24.70
N THR A 367 -33.02 43.17 25.45
CA THR A 367 -33.03 43.22 26.92
C THR A 367 -31.62 43.14 27.50
N ILE A 368 -31.46 43.68 28.70
CA ILE A 368 -30.29 43.44 29.56
C ILE A 368 -30.83 42.92 30.89
N THR A 369 -30.44 41.71 31.27
CA THR A 369 -30.91 41.08 32.51
C THR A 369 -29.72 40.74 33.40
N ASN A 370 -29.91 40.84 34.71
CA ASN A 370 -28.87 40.63 35.70
C ASN A 370 -29.44 39.94 36.93
N VAL A 371 -28.81 38.85 37.37
CA VAL A 371 -28.98 38.33 38.72
C VAL A 371 -27.90 39.02 39.59
N PRO A 372 -28.28 39.94 40.50
CA PRO A 372 -27.32 40.75 41.23
C PRO A 372 -26.51 39.93 42.27
N THR A 373 -25.34 40.40 42.68
CA THR A 373 -24.72 41.70 42.38
C THR A 373 -23.57 41.55 41.38
N SER A 374 -23.68 42.22 40.23
CA SER A 374 -22.62 42.36 39.23
C SER A 374 -21.81 43.66 39.45
N ALA A 375 -20.61 43.73 38.87
CA ALA A 375 -19.73 44.91 38.90
C ALA A 375 -19.32 45.31 37.48
N ILE A 376 -19.87 46.41 36.99
CA ILE A 376 -19.72 46.89 35.61
C ILE A 376 -18.89 48.17 35.59
N THR A 377 -17.78 48.14 34.85
CA THR A 377 -16.87 49.28 34.63
C THR A 377 -16.99 49.73 33.18
N GLY A 378 -17.95 50.63 32.93
CA GLY A 378 -18.26 51.20 31.62
C GLY A 378 -19.76 51.47 31.46
N ASP A 379 -20.13 52.26 30.45
CA ASP A 379 -21.53 52.62 30.19
C ASP A 379 -22.33 51.43 29.59
N LEU A 380 -23.61 51.34 29.95
CA LEU A 380 -24.59 50.38 29.42
C LEU A 380 -25.56 51.06 28.45
N GLY A 381 -25.92 50.39 27.36
CA GLY A 381 -26.90 50.88 26.39
C GLY A 381 -27.93 49.84 25.96
N LEU A 382 -29.21 50.21 25.87
CA LEU A 382 -30.28 49.36 25.33
C LEU A 382 -31.13 50.13 24.30
N SER A 383 -31.17 49.68 23.04
CA SER A 383 -32.01 50.29 21.99
C SER A 383 -32.29 49.33 20.84
N PRO A 384 -33.54 49.23 20.32
CA PRO A 384 -34.68 50.13 20.55
C PRO A 384 -35.53 49.80 21.78
N ALA A 385 -35.16 48.81 22.58
CA ALA A 385 -35.89 48.47 23.80
C ALA A 385 -35.81 49.58 24.89
N ALA A 386 -36.88 49.67 25.67
CA ALA A 386 -37.06 50.65 26.75
C ALA A 386 -36.33 50.27 28.04
N THR A 387 -36.14 51.23 28.94
CA THR A 387 -35.46 51.07 30.26
C THR A 387 -36.06 49.92 31.08
N SER A 388 -37.37 49.65 30.94
CA SER A 388 -38.06 48.55 31.63
C SER A 388 -37.56 47.14 31.27
N LEU A 389 -36.81 47.00 30.17
CA LEU A 389 -36.15 45.75 29.76
C LEU A 389 -34.67 45.70 30.19
N ILE A 390 -34.21 46.65 31.02
CA ILE A 390 -33.00 46.55 31.84
C ILE A 390 -33.43 46.15 33.26
N THR A 391 -33.09 44.93 33.68
CA THR A 391 -33.60 44.34 34.94
C THR A 391 -32.49 43.86 35.87
N GLY A 392 -32.75 43.88 37.17
CA GLY A 392 -31.79 43.43 38.20
C GLY A 392 -30.65 44.40 38.52
N PHE A 393 -30.71 45.64 38.01
CA PHE A 393 -29.70 46.67 38.23
C PHE A 393 -30.06 47.70 39.32
N ASP A 394 -31.28 47.66 39.89
CA ASP A 394 -31.78 48.65 40.86
C ASP A 394 -31.57 50.10 40.38
N LEU A 395 -32.02 50.37 39.16
CA LEU A 395 -31.79 51.63 38.46
C LEU A 395 -32.41 52.83 39.19
N VAL A 396 -31.61 53.86 39.38
CA VAL A 396 -32.04 55.19 39.84
C VAL A 396 -32.04 56.14 38.65
N ASP A 397 -33.23 56.62 38.29
CA ASP A 397 -33.44 57.54 37.16
C ASP A 397 -32.75 58.89 37.36
N ALA A 398 -32.26 59.47 36.26
CA ALA A 398 -31.64 60.78 36.19
C ALA A 398 -31.92 61.43 34.82
N THR A 399 -31.53 62.69 34.63
CA THR A 399 -31.89 63.43 33.41
C THR A 399 -31.13 62.90 32.18
N GLY A 400 -31.78 62.03 31.42
CA GLY A 400 -31.28 61.45 30.15
C GLY A 400 -30.47 60.16 30.30
N TYR A 401 -30.32 59.64 31.52
CA TYR A 401 -29.60 58.39 31.83
C TYR A 401 -30.09 57.88 33.19
N ALA A 402 -29.88 56.61 33.50
CA ALA A 402 -30.03 56.06 34.84
C ALA A 402 -28.66 55.70 35.44
N THR A 403 -28.63 55.48 36.76
CA THR A 403 -27.45 55.08 37.53
C THR A 403 -27.72 53.81 38.32
N SER A 404 -26.66 53.09 38.70
CA SER A 404 -26.74 51.91 39.56
C SER A 404 -25.45 51.78 40.36
N THR A 405 -25.52 51.25 41.58
CA THR A 405 -24.34 50.88 42.38
C THR A 405 -23.54 49.73 41.75
N GLN A 406 -24.17 48.94 40.85
CA GLN A 406 -23.53 47.89 40.07
C GLN A 406 -22.78 48.44 38.84
N VAL A 407 -22.96 49.73 38.52
CA VAL A 407 -22.41 50.43 37.34
C VAL A 407 -21.65 51.68 37.82
N ALA A 408 -20.82 51.49 38.86
CA ALA A 408 -20.29 52.58 39.67
C ALA A 408 -19.36 53.51 38.88
N GLY A 409 -19.71 54.81 38.83
CA GLY A 409 -18.96 55.83 38.08
C GLY A 409 -19.37 55.97 36.61
N TYR A 410 -20.28 55.12 36.13
CA TYR A 410 -20.76 55.05 34.75
C TYR A 410 -22.29 55.19 34.68
N LYS A 411 -22.84 55.14 33.47
CA LYS A 411 -24.25 55.44 33.20
C LYS A 411 -24.94 54.30 32.47
N VAL A 412 -26.25 54.20 32.68
CA VAL A 412 -27.14 53.28 31.99
C VAL A 412 -28.06 54.10 31.08
N TYR A 413 -28.11 53.75 29.80
CA TYR A 413 -28.87 54.47 28.78
C TYR A 413 -29.88 53.53 28.11
N ALA A 414 -31.09 54.04 27.81
CA ALA A 414 -32.10 53.29 27.06
C ALA A 414 -32.92 54.19 26.10
N ALA A 415 -33.61 53.56 25.14
CA ALA A 415 -34.27 54.25 24.03
C ALA A 415 -35.49 55.14 24.41
N ASP A 416 -36.05 54.99 25.60
CA ASP A 416 -37.18 55.78 26.11
C ASP A 416 -36.75 56.99 26.98
N MET A 417 -35.44 57.19 27.18
CA MET A 417 -34.89 58.28 27.97
C MET A 417 -34.91 59.63 27.22
N ALA A 418 -34.67 60.73 27.95
CA ALA A 418 -34.66 62.07 27.37
C ALA A 418 -33.56 62.27 26.30
N SER A 419 -33.86 63.08 25.29
CA SER A 419 -32.91 63.51 24.24
C SER A 419 -31.65 64.14 24.85
N PRO A 420 -30.43 63.86 24.32
CA PRO A 420 -30.13 63.19 23.04
C PRO A 420 -30.02 61.65 23.09
N THR A 421 -30.28 61.01 24.24
CA THR A 421 -29.97 59.59 24.47
C THR A 421 -30.56 58.62 23.44
N PRO A 422 -31.84 58.71 23.02
CA PRO A 422 -32.39 57.78 22.02
C PRO A 422 -31.66 57.86 20.67
N THR A 423 -31.35 59.06 20.18
CA THR A 423 -30.63 59.26 18.92
C THR A 423 -29.20 58.73 19.00
N ASN A 424 -28.50 59.00 20.11
CA ASN A 424 -27.14 58.50 20.32
C ASN A 424 -27.09 56.96 20.40
N LEU A 425 -28.09 56.34 21.01
CA LEU A 425 -28.19 54.88 21.08
C LEU A 425 -28.55 54.23 19.74
N THR A 426 -29.39 54.87 18.91
CA THR A 426 -29.65 54.39 17.54
C THR A 426 -28.35 54.32 16.75
N VAL A 427 -27.55 55.39 16.75
CA VAL A 427 -26.24 55.41 16.06
C VAL A 427 -25.30 54.35 16.64
N ALA A 428 -25.22 54.20 17.96
CA ALA A 428 -24.38 53.16 18.57
C ALA A 428 -24.80 51.72 18.20
N VAL A 429 -26.09 51.47 18.04
CA VAL A 429 -26.61 50.16 17.60
C VAL A 429 -26.37 49.94 16.11
N GLU A 430 -26.47 50.97 15.28
CA GLU A 430 -26.09 50.92 13.86
C GLU A 430 -24.59 50.65 13.70
N ASP A 431 -23.73 51.36 14.44
CA ASP A 431 -22.28 51.14 14.47
C ASP A 431 -21.92 49.72 14.95
N MET A 432 -22.61 49.18 15.96
CA MET A 432 -22.44 47.79 16.40
C MET A 432 -22.80 46.79 15.28
N MET A 433 -23.86 47.05 14.52
CA MET A 433 -24.27 46.21 13.38
C MET A 433 -23.28 46.32 12.21
N LEU A 434 -22.70 47.49 11.98
CA LEU A 434 -21.63 47.70 11.00
C LEU A 434 -20.35 46.97 11.43
N ALA A 435 -19.92 47.10 12.69
CA ALA A 435 -18.77 46.38 13.25
C ALA A 435 -18.92 44.85 13.15
N TYR A 436 -20.10 44.33 13.46
CA TYR A 436 -20.42 42.91 13.25
C TYR A 436 -20.26 42.51 11.78
N THR A 437 -20.79 43.33 10.86
CA THR A 437 -20.77 43.04 9.42
C THR A 437 -19.37 43.13 8.82
N ASP A 438 -18.56 44.09 9.27
CA ASP A 438 -17.15 44.22 8.92
C ASP A 438 -16.35 43.00 9.39
N ALA A 439 -16.46 42.64 10.68
CA ALA A 439 -15.79 41.47 11.25
C ALA A 439 -16.18 40.16 10.54
N ALA A 440 -17.47 39.96 10.26
CA ALA A 440 -17.99 38.80 9.52
C ALA A 440 -17.58 38.77 8.04
N GLY A 441 -17.35 39.95 7.44
CA GLY A 441 -17.06 40.15 6.03
C GLY A 441 -15.59 40.06 5.64
N ARG A 442 -14.65 39.95 6.60
CA ARG A 442 -13.22 39.82 6.29
C ARG A 442 -12.97 38.53 5.47
N PRO A 443 -12.35 38.60 4.27
CA PRO A 443 -12.46 37.53 3.28
C PRO A 443 -11.39 36.42 3.37
N THR A 444 -10.17 36.73 3.78
CA THR A 444 -8.98 35.87 3.63
C THR A 444 -8.45 35.41 5.01
N PRO A 445 -8.97 34.33 5.60
CA PRO A 445 -8.53 33.88 6.92
C PRO A 445 -7.12 33.27 6.88
N ASP A 446 -6.30 33.60 7.88
CA ASP A 446 -5.05 32.91 8.18
C ASP A 446 -5.32 31.46 8.61
N PHE A 447 -6.41 31.26 9.38
CA PHE A 447 -6.81 29.98 9.95
C PHE A 447 -8.24 29.61 9.56
N LEU A 448 -8.42 28.43 8.98
CA LEU A 448 -9.74 27.88 8.64
C LEU A 448 -10.00 26.59 9.42
N GLU A 449 -11.18 26.50 10.05
CA GLU A 449 -11.67 25.38 10.86
C GLU A 449 -10.66 24.84 11.90
N LEU A 450 -9.84 25.73 12.48
CA LEU A 450 -8.79 25.36 13.43
C LEU A 450 -9.36 24.50 14.58
N ALA A 451 -8.74 23.33 14.79
CA ALA A 451 -9.15 22.32 15.76
C ALA A 451 -10.65 21.96 15.71
N THR A 452 -11.26 22.03 14.51
CA THR A 452 -12.69 21.79 14.24
C THR A 452 -13.65 22.55 15.18
N GLY A 453 -13.20 23.71 15.68
CA GLY A 453 -13.95 24.56 16.60
C GLY A 453 -13.67 24.29 18.10
N SER A 454 -12.98 23.21 18.47
CA SER A 454 -12.58 22.95 19.87
C SER A 454 -11.21 23.54 20.17
N ILE A 455 -11.17 24.83 20.53
CA ILE A 455 -9.92 25.60 20.69
C ILE A 455 -9.31 25.56 22.10
N GLY A 456 -9.90 24.82 23.05
CA GLY A 456 -9.37 24.67 24.40
C GLY A 456 -7.95 24.08 24.42
N GLY A 457 -7.06 24.63 25.25
CA GLY A 457 -5.65 24.24 25.36
C GLY A 457 -4.71 24.87 24.33
N LEU A 458 -5.24 25.62 23.34
CA LEU A 458 -4.43 26.22 22.28
C LEU A 458 -3.81 27.57 22.66
N THR A 459 -2.71 27.89 21.98
CA THR A 459 -2.14 29.25 21.91
C THR A 459 -2.46 29.86 20.55
N LEU A 460 -3.17 30.97 20.52
CA LEU A 460 -3.67 31.64 19.32
C LEU A 460 -2.78 32.86 18.99
N SER A 461 -2.07 32.80 17.87
CA SER A 461 -1.27 33.92 17.34
C SER A 461 -2.13 34.93 16.57
N PRO A 462 -1.63 36.13 16.23
CA PRO A 462 -2.40 37.15 15.51
C PRO A 462 -2.94 36.64 14.18
N GLY A 463 -4.08 37.17 13.74
CA GLY A 463 -4.66 36.85 12.44
C GLY A 463 -6.19 36.76 12.40
N LEU A 464 -6.69 36.43 11.22
CA LEU A 464 -8.11 36.20 10.96
C LEU A 464 -8.40 34.68 11.01
N TYR A 465 -9.33 34.30 11.88
CA TYR A 465 -9.76 32.92 12.08
C TYR A 465 -11.20 32.76 11.61
N LYS A 466 -11.52 31.62 10.99
CA LYS A 466 -12.85 31.32 10.48
C LYS A 466 -13.32 29.91 10.81
N TRP A 467 -14.53 29.84 11.35
CA TRP A 467 -15.30 28.61 11.50
C TRP A 467 -16.71 28.76 10.91
N THR A 468 -17.11 27.77 10.12
CA THR A 468 -18.48 27.56 9.63
C THR A 468 -19.37 26.89 10.68
N THR A 469 -18.80 26.54 11.83
CA THR A 469 -19.39 25.77 12.93
C THR A 469 -19.41 26.56 14.25
N THR A 470 -19.85 25.91 15.33
CA THR A 470 -19.79 26.41 16.72
C THR A 470 -18.37 26.28 17.27
N VAL A 471 -17.88 27.29 17.97
CA VAL A 471 -16.59 27.25 18.68
C VAL A 471 -16.80 26.95 20.16
N THR A 472 -15.96 26.07 20.70
CA THR A 472 -15.96 25.65 22.10
C THR A 472 -14.60 25.86 22.77
N ILE A 473 -14.62 26.41 23.98
CA ILE A 473 -13.47 26.59 24.86
C ILE A 473 -13.67 25.64 26.04
N SER A 474 -13.16 24.41 25.86
CA SER A 474 -13.27 23.29 26.81
C SER A 474 -12.12 23.22 27.81
N ASP A 475 -10.99 23.85 27.51
CA ASP A 475 -9.87 24.11 28.42
C ASP A 475 -9.36 25.56 28.26
N ASP A 476 -8.40 25.99 29.07
CA ASP A 476 -7.84 27.34 29.04
C ASP A 476 -7.18 27.66 27.69
N VAL A 477 -7.22 28.92 27.26
CA VAL A 477 -6.70 29.39 25.97
C VAL A 477 -5.71 30.52 26.20
N VAL A 478 -4.62 30.52 25.47
CA VAL A 478 -3.66 31.64 25.45
C VAL A 478 -3.83 32.40 24.15
N ILE A 479 -3.87 33.74 24.22
CA ILE A 479 -3.75 34.62 23.07
C ILE A 479 -2.40 35.32 23.19
N ASN A 480 -1.53 35.13 22.19
CA ASN A 480 -0.12 35.54 22.26
C ASN A 480 0.27 36.37 21.05
N GLY A 481 0.67 37.61 21.29
CA GLY A 481 1.16 38.55 20.27
C GLY A 481 1.56 39.89 20.89
N GLY A 482 2.01 40.82 20.07
CA GLY A 482 2.36 42.18 20.48
C GLY A 482 1.16 43.04 20.85
N ALA A 483 1.44 44.26 21.30
CA ALA A 483 0.42 45.20 21.77
C ALA A 483 -0.50 45.73 20.66
N ASP A 484 -0.01 45.81 19.43
CA ASP A 484 -0.74 46.37 18.28
C ASP A 484 -1.29 45.29 17.33
N ASP A 485 -1.04 44.02 17.63
CA ASP A 485 -1.55 42.88 16.87
C ASP A 485 -3.08 42.74 17.02
N ILE A 486 -3.74 42.21 15.98
CA ILE A 486 -5.20 42.07 15.89
C ILE A 486 -5.59 40.59 15.79
N TRP A 487 -6.70 40.23 16.45
CA TRP A 487 -7.37 38.93 16.33
C TRP A 487 -8.83 39.16 15.93
N ILE A 488 -9.27 38.49 14.87
CA ILE A 488 -10.69 38.45 14.49
C ILE A 488 -11.11 36.99 14.37
N PHE A 489 -12.07 36.58 15.19
CA PHE A 489 -12.65 35.24 15.21
C PHE A 489 -14.05 35.30 14.57
N GLN A 490 -14.19 34.77 13.35
CA GLN A 490 -15.47 34.63 12.66
C GLN A 490 -16.10 33.27 13.00
N ILE A 491 -17.22 33.30 13.71
CA ILE A 491 -17.91 32.11 14.21
C ILE A 491 -19.33 32.08 13.63
N SER A 492 -19.60 31.10 12.77
CA SER A 492 -20.90 30.97 12.10
C SER A 492 -21.95 30.24 12.95
N GLY A 493 -21.52 29.52 13.99
CA GLY A 493 -22.36 28.94 15.04
C GLY A 493 -22.36 29.75 16.33
N ASP A 494 -22.55 29.06 17.45
CA ASP A 494 -22.42 29.64 18.80
C ASP A 494 -20.94 29.75 19.22
N LEU A 495 -20.68 30.52 20.28
CA LEU A 495 -19.43 30.48 21.04
C LEU A 495 -19.74 29.98 22.46
N SER A 496 -19.11 28.90 22.91
CA SER A 496 -19.37 28.31 24.23
C SER A 496 -18.08 28.11 25.02
N MET A 497 -17.97 28.75 26.19
CA MET A 497 -16.84 28.60 27.10
C MET A 497 -17.26 27.83 28.35
N SER A 498 -16.50 26.80 28.69
CA SER A 498 -16.78 25.95 29.87
C SER A 498 -16.53 26.70 31.18
N SER A 499 -17.09 26.18 32.27
CA SER A 499 -16.91 26.78 33.60
C SER A 499 -15.46 26.68 34.10
N ALA A 500 -15.03 27.67 34.88
CA ALA A 500 -13.70 27.79 35.48
C ALA A 500 -12.54 27.77 34.47
N LYS A 501 -12.79 28.20 33.23
CA LYS A 501 -11.80 28.33 32.15
C LYS A 501 -11.28 29.77 32.02
N ASN A 502 -10.08 29.93 31.47
CA ASN A 502 -9.46 31.25 31.30
C ASN A 502 -8.96 31.49 29.87
N ILE A 503 -9.22 32.69 29.34
CA ILE A 503 -8.46 33.26 28.21
C ILE A 503 -7.37 34.15 28.81
N THR A 504 -6.11 33.82 28.53
CA THR A 504 -4.93 34.54 29.04
C THR A 504 -4.24 35.31 27.92
N LEU A 505 -3.96 36.59 28.13
CA LEU A 505 -3.22 37.43 27.17
C LEU A 505 -1.72 37.40 27.49
N THR A 506 -0.89 37.23 26.46
CA THR A 506 0.58 37.14 26.56
C THR A 506 1.27 37.88 25.41
N GLY A 507 2.58 38.11 25.51
CA GLY A 507 3.39 38.83 24.50
C GLY A 507 3.20 40.35 24.47
N GLY A 508 2.10 40.86 25.04
CA GLY A 508 1.67 42.26 24.96
C GLY A 508 0.24 42.42 24.46
N ALA A 509 -0.40 41.35 23.96
CA ALA A 509 -1.75 41.33 23.43
C ALA A 509 -2.78 42.06 24.33
N GLN A 510 -3.64 42.87 23.72
CA GLN A 510 -4.63 43.71 24.40
C GLN A 510 -6.06 43.31 24.02
N ALA A 511 -6.97 43.18 24.99
CA ALA A 511 -8.37 42.82 24.75
C ALA A 511 -9.13 43.77 23.81
N LYS A 512 -8.68 45.02 23.64
CA LYS A 512 -9.30 45.97 22.69
C LYS A 512 -9.04 45.63 21.21
N ASN A 513 -8.07 44.76 20.94
CA ASN A 513 -7.69 44.33 19.60
C ASN A 513 -8.23 42.92 19.24
N ILE A 514 -9.04 42.33 20.12
CA ILE A 514 -9.53 40.96 20.01
C ILE A 514 -11.04 41.02 19.78
N PHE A 515 -11.49 40.55 18.61
CA PHE A 515 -12.88 40.64 18.17
C PHE A 515 -13.47 39.25 17.93
N TRP A 516 -14.55 38.93 18.64
CA TRP A 516 -15.30 37.67 18.53
C TRP A 516 -16.62 37.95 17.82
N GLN A 517 -16.69 37.73 16.52
CA GLN A 517 -17.92 37.82 15.75
C GLN A 517 -18.65 36.48 15.82
N VAL A 518 -19.84 36.48 16.42
CA VAL A 518 -20.61 35.25 16.68
C VAL A 518 -21.99 35.37 16.04
N ALA A 519 -22.28 34.53 15.06
CA ALA A 519 -23.59 34.50 14.40
C ALA A 519 -24.67 33.83 15.26
N GLY A 520 -24.30 32.85 16.08
CA GLY A 520 -25.10 32.30 17.17
C GLY A 520 -25.10 33.19 18.40
N SER A 521 -25.19 32.56 19.58
CA SER A 521 -25.05 33.21 20.89
C SER A 521 -23.66 32.95 21.48
N ALA A 522 -23.16 33.87 22.29
CA ALA A 522 -21.95 33.68 23.09
C ALA A 522 -22.34 33.30 24.52
N THR A 523 -21.94 32.12 24.99
CA THR A 523 -22.22 31.63 26.35
C THR A 523 -20.92 31.40 27.11
N ILE A 524 -20.73 32.16 28.18
CA ILE A 524 -19.52 32.21 28.99
C ILE A 524 -19.82 31.55 30.35
N GLY A 525 -19.18 30.39 30.60
CA GLY A 525 -19.48 29.50 31.73
C GLY A 525 -19.14 30.07 33.12
N THR A 526 -19.70 29.48 34.18
CA THR A 526 -19.52 29.98 35.55
C THR A 526 -18.04 30.11 35.93
N ASN A 527 -17.68 31.15 36.70
CA ASN A 527 -16.31 31.38 37.18
C ASN A 527 -15.21 31.41 36.08
N SER A 528 -15.56 31.68 34.82
CA SER A 528 -14.59 31.79 33.71
C SER A 528 -14.11 33.23 33.47
N SER A 529 -12.91 33.39 32.89
CA SER A 529 -12.33 34.69 32.54
C SER A 529 -12.19 34.86 31.03
N PHE A 530 -13.00 35.73 30.43
CA PHE A 530 -13.04 36.01 29.00
C PHE A 530 -12.32 37.32 28.64
N GLN A 531 -11.66 37.35 27.48
CA GLN A 531 -10.91 38.50 26.97
C GLN A 531 -11.40 38.88 25.57
N GLY A 532 -11.73 40.14 25.34
CA GLY A 532 -12.04 40.68 24.02
C GLY A 532 -13.44 41.25 23.84
N ILE A 533 -13.71 41.75 22.64
CA ILE A 533 -14.96 42.38 22.23
C ILE A 533 -15.85 41.32 21.57
N ILE A 534 -16.98 41.01 22.18
CA ILE A 534 -17.98 40.09 21.63
C ILE A 534 -18.96 40.90 20.79
N LEU A 535 -19.05 40.55 19.50
CA LEU A 535 -20.02 41.04 18.51
C LEU A 535 -20.99 39.89 18.21
N SER A 536 -22.04 39.74 19.02
CA SER A 536 -23.03 38.66 18.89
C SER A 536 -24.25 39.10 18.07
N MET A 537 -24.68 38.27 17.12
CA MET A 537 -25.95 38.47 16.40
C MET A 537 -27.16 38.01 17.24
N ASN A 538 -26.96 37.11 18.21
CA ASN A 538 -28.00 36.72 19.15
C ASN A 538 -27.66 37.25 20.56
N ASP A 539 -27.61 36.35 21.55
CA ASP A 539 -27.44 36.72 22.95
C ASP A 539 -25.95 36.67 23.35
N ALA A 540 -25.55 37.48 24.33
CA ALA A 540 -24.33 37.29 25.09
C ALA A 540 -24.69 36.96 26.54
N ILE A 541 -24.36 35.74 26.95
CA ILE A 541 -24.82 35.10 28.19
C ILE A 541 -23.59 34.83 29.05
N PHE A 542 -23.57 35.42 30.25
CA PHE A 542 -22.52 35.21 31.24
C PHE A 542 -23.15 34.51 32.44
N GLN A 543 -22.69 33.29 32.72
CA GLN A 543 -23.15 32.52 33.86
C GLN A 543 -22.50 33.02 35.16
N THR A 544 -22.97 32.49 36.30
CA THR A 544 -22.58 32.90 37.66
C THR A 544 -21.08 33.18 37.80
N GLU A 545 -20.73 34.40 38.19
CA GLU A 545 -19.36 34.83 38.55
C GLU A 545 -18.32 34.76 37.41
N ALA A 546 -18.76 34.60 36.15
CA ALA A 546 -17.87 34.82 35.00
C ALA A 546 -17.41 36.29 34.91
N THR A 547 -16.22 36.53 34.36
CA THR A 547 -15.63 37.86 34.19
C THR A 547 -15.31 38.14 32.73
N LEU A 548 -15.54 39.37 32.27
CA LEU A 548 -15.19 39.87 30.95
C LEU A 548 -14.28 41.09 31.07
N PHE A 549 -13.07 41.03 30.51
CA PHE A 549 -12.28 42.21 30.19
C PHE A 549 -12.40 42.48 28.69
N GLY A 550 -13.25 43.42 28.31
CA GLY A 550 -13.81 43.45 26.96
C GLY A 550 -15.08 44.27 26.80
N ARG A 551 -15.91 43.90 25.81
CA ARG A 551 -17.25 44.47 25.58
C ARG A 551 -18.23 43.36 25.20
N ALA A 552 -19.47 43.48 25.63
CA ALA A 552 -20.58 42.61 25.21
C ALA A 552 -21.54 43.40 24.33
N LEU A 553 -21.40 43.28 23.01
CA LEU A 553 -22.18 43.98 22.01
C LEU A 553 -23.10 42.96 21.31
N ALA A 554 -24.38 42.95 21.66
CA ALA A 554 -25.33 41.90 21.27
C ALA A 554 -26.54 42.45 20.51
N GLN A 555 -26.82 41.89 19.33
CA GLN A 555 -27.99 42.30 18.54
C GLN A 555 -29.33 41.76 19.07
N LYS A 556 -29.31 40.98 20.16
CA LYS A 556 -30.49 40.58 20.93
C LYS A 556 -30.30 40.94 22.41
N ALA A 557 -30.00 39.97 23.29
CA ALA A 557 -29.93 40.17 24.74
C ALA A 557 -28.50 40.14 25.31
N VAL A 558 -28.31 40.79 26.45
CA VAL A 558 -27.18 40.50 27.35
C VAL A 558 -27.72 39.98 28.69
N ILE A 559 -27.21 38.85 29.15
CA ILE A 559 -27.69 38.13 30.34
C ILE A 559 -26.51 37.94 31.29
N LEU A 560 -26.68 38.36 32.54
CA LEU A 560 -25.65 38.35 33.58
C LEU A 560 -26.13 37.65 34.85
N ASP A 561 -25.21 37.02 35.57
CA ASP A 561 -25.35 36.51 36.93
C ASP A 561 -24.05 36.79 37.71
N LYS A 562 -24.07 37.83 38.55
CA LYS A 562 -22.96 38.25 39.44
C LYS A 562 -21.60 38.43 38.72
N ASN A 563 -21.63 38.98 37.51
CA ASN A 563 -20.44 39.07 36.67
C ASN A 563 -19.62 40.34 36.95
N ILE A 564 -18.33 40.26 36.65
CA ILE A 564 -17.46 41.44 36.55
C ILE A 564 -17.26 41.74 35.06
N VAL A 565 -17.63 42.93 34.61
CA VAL A 565 -17.51 43.32 33.20
C VAL A 565 -16.79 44.67 33.11
N THR A 566 -15.60 44.66 32.52
CA THR A 566 -14.68 45.81 32.51
C THR A 566 -14.28 46.18 31.09
N LYS A 567 -14.53 47.44 30.73
CA LYS A 567 -14.12 48.02 29.45
C LYS A 567 -12.59 48.07 29.33
N PRO A 568 -11.99 47.62 28.20
CA PRO A 568 -10.55 47.76 27.98
C PRO A 568 -10.21 49.20 27.56
N GLU A 569 -9.00 49.64 27.93
CA GLU A 569 -8.48 51.02 27.81
C GLU A 569 -8.21 51.49 26.37
#